data_AF-H9F4X5-F1
#
_entry.id   AF-H9F4X5-F1
#
_cell.length_a   1.000
_cell.length_b   1.000
_cell.length_c   1.000
_cell.angle_alpha   90.00
_cell.angle_beta   90.00
_cell.angle_gamma   90.00
#
_symmetry.space_group_name_H-M   'P 1'
#
loop_
_entity.id
_entity.type
_entity.pdbx_description
1 polymer ?
#
loop_
_entity_poly.entity_id
_entity_poly.type
_entity_poly.pdbx_seq_one_letter_code
_entity_poly.pdbx_strand_id
1 'polypeptide(L)'
;ASQKHKLTVVLEAVNRSLQLEERQAKWSVETIFNKDLLSTLHLLVALAKRFQPNLSLPTNVQVEVITIESTKSGLKSEKSVEQLTEYSTDKDQPPKDVFDELFKLAPEKVNAVKEAIVNFVNQKLDRLGLSVQNLDTQFADGVILLLLIGQLEGFFLHLKEFYLTPNSPAEMLHNVTLALELLKDEGLLSCPVSPEDIVNKDAKSTLRVLYGLFCKHTQKAHRDSTPRGAPN
;
A
#
# COMPACT_ATOMS: atom_id res chain seq x y z
N ALA A 1 44.33 -23.25 5.40
CA ALA A 1 44.69 -22.66 4.09
C ALA A 1 43.60 -22.86 3.02
N SER A 2 43.10 -24.09 2.80
CA SER A 2 42.16 -24.38 1.69
C SER A 2 40.81 -23.63 1.74
N GLN A 3 40.18 -23.50 2.92
CA GLN A 3 38.88 -22.82 3.03
C GLN A 3 38.95 -21.31 2.77
N LYS A 4 39.99 -20.63 3.25
CA LYS A 4 40.19 -19.19 3.01
C LYS A 4 40.38 -18.90 1.52
N HIS A 5 41.13 -19.75 0.83
CA HIS A 5 41.30 -19.65 -0.62
C HIS A 5 39.98 -19.87 -1.39
N LYS A 6 39.18 -20.87 -1.00
CA LYS A 6 37.83 -21.07 -1.58
C LYS A 6 36.94 -19.85 -1.39
N LEU A 7 36.96 -19.26 -0.19
CA LEU A 7 36.20 -18.05 0.12
C LEU A 7 36.67 -16.85 -0.71
N THR A 8 37.97 -16.68 -0.94
CA THR A 8 38.52 -15.66 -1.84
C THR A 8 37.90 -15.77 -3.23
N VAL A 9 37.92 -16.96 -3.83
CA VAL A 9 37.35 -17.19 -5.17
C VAL A 9 35.86 -16.89 -5.22
N VAL A 10 35.11 -17.30 -4.19
CA VAL A 10 33.66 -17.02 -4.10
C VAL A 10 33.38 -15.53 -3.96
N LEU A 11 34.07 -14.82 -3.08
CA LEU A 11 33.85 -13.38 -2.87
C LEU A 11 34.27 -12.55 -4.08
N GLU A 12 35.32 -12.93 -4.80
CA GLU A 12 35.67 -12.29 -6.07
C GLU A 12 34.54 -12.43 -7.10
N ALA A 13 33.95 -13.64 -7.24
CA ALA A 13 32.83 -13.88 -8.14
C ALA A 13 31.57 -13.10 -7.73
N VAL A 14 31.29 -13.02 -6.43
CA VAL A 14 30.16 -12.25 -5.89
C VAL A 14 30.35 -10.76 -6.13
N ASN A 15 31.53 -10.20 -5.82
CA ASN A 15 31.82 -8.77 -6.02
C ASN A 15 31.65 -8.36 -7.49
N ARG A 16 32.12 -9.20 -8.43
CA ARG A 16 31.89 -8.99 -9.87
C ARG A 16 30.40 -9.03 -10.23
N SER A 17 29.63 -9.95 -9.64
CA SER A 17 28.19 -10.09 -9.91
C SER A 17 27.37 -8.92 -9.36
N LEU A 18 27.82 -8.33 -8.25
CA LEU A 18 27.22 -7.17 -7.60
C LEU A 18 27.60 -5.83 -8.27
N GLN A 19 28.53 -5.83 -9.24
CA GLN A 19 29.04 -4.62 -9.92
C GLN A 19 29.60 -3.56 -8.95
N LEU A 20 30.09 -3.98 -7.77
CA LEU A 20 30.64 -3.08 -6.78
C LEU A 20 32.11 -2.79 -7.10
N GLU A 21 32.50 -1.51 -7.09
CA GLU A 21 33.92 -1.17 -6.96
C GLU A 21 34.42 -1.67 -5.59
N GLU A 22 35.61 -2.29 -5.53
CA GLU A 22 36.15 -2.93 -4.32
C GLU A 22 36.18 -2.01 -3.07
N ARG A 23 36.16 -0.69 -3.27
CA ARG A 23 36.15 0.33 -2.19
C ARG A 23 34.77 0.56 -1.55
N GLN A 24 33.70 0.03 -2.13
CA GLN A 24 32.33 0.17 -1.62
C GLN A 24 31.87 -1.05 -0.82
N ALA A 25 32.58 -2.17 -0.90
CA ALA A 25 32.23 -3.40 -0.20
C ALA A 25 32.54 -3.28 1.30
N LYS A 26 31.52 -3.49 2.14
CA LYS A 26 31.64 -3.53 3.61
C LYS A 26 32.06 -4.90 4.16
N TRP A 27 32.63 -5.76 3.32
CA TRP A 27 33.05 -7.11 3.67
C TRP A 27 34.41 -7.43 3.06
N SER A 28 35.17 -8.29 3.72
CA SER A 28 36.42 -8.84 3.21
C SER A 28 36.48 -10.34 3.43
N VAL A 29 37.42 -11.01 2.76
CA VAL A 29 37.69 -12.44 3.01
C VAL A 29 37.98 -12.69 4.49
N GLU A 30 38.68 -11.76 5.15
CA GLU A 30 39.02 -11.90 6.56
C GLU A 30 37.81 -11.72 7.47
N THR A 31 36.98 -10.71 7.25
CA THR A 31 35.81 -10.47 8.11
C THR A 31 34.77 -11.58 7.98
N ILE A 32 34.50 -12.05 6.75
CA ILE A 32 33.58 -13.18 6.51
C ILE A 32 34.16 -14.49 7.07
N PHE A 33 35.46 -14.74 6.89
CA PHE A 33 36.10 -15.95 7.44
C PHE A 33 36.04 -15.99 8.97
N ASN A 34 36.19 -14.83 9.61
CA ASN A 34 36.10 -14.68 11.07
C ASN A 34 34.66 -14.57 11.58
N LYS A 35 33.65 -14.79 10.71
CA LYS A 35 32.22 -14.74 11.04
C LYS A 35 31.78 -13.39 11.62
N ASP A 36 32.36 -12.31 11.11
CA ASP A 36 31.90 -10.97 11.43
C ASP A 36 30.44 -10.81 11.00
N LEU A 37 29.55 -10.66 11.97
CA LEU A 37 28.10 -10.64 11.75
C LEU A 37 27.72 -9.50 10.81
N LEU A 38 28.30 -8.33 11.02
CA LEU A 38 28.00 -7.11 10.30
C LEU A 38 28.38 -7.21 8.82
N SER A 39 29.60 -7.64 8.54
CA SER A 39 30.09 -7.95 7.18
C SER A 39 29.21 -9.00 6.50
N THR A 40 28.80 -10.03 7.25
CA THR A 40 27.94 -11.10 6.74
C THR A 40 26.55 -10.57 6.38
N LEU A 41 25.95 -9.73 7.23
CA LEU A 41 24.66 -9.10 6.96
C LEU A 41 24.73 -8.17 5.73
N HIS A 42 25.78 -7.36 5.61
CA HIS A 42 25.98 -6.52 4.43
C HIS A 42 26.08 -7.32 3.13
N LEU A 43 26.84 -8.42 3.15
CA LEU A 43 26.98 -9.32 2.01
C LEU A 43 25.63 -9.95 1.63
N LEU A 44 24.89 -10.47 2.61
CA LEU A 44 23.58 -11.10 2.39
C LEU A 44 22.53 -10.11 1.87
N VAL A 45 22.50 -8.89 2.42
CA VAL A 45 21.61 -7.83 1.94
C VAL A 45 21.95 -7.44 0.50
N ALA A 46 23.23 -7.30 0.16
CA ALA A 46 23.65 -6.98 -1.20
C ALA A 46 23.24 -8.09 -2.20
N LEU A 47 23.42 -9.36 -1.82
CA LEU A 47 22.98 -10.51 -2.61
C LEU A 47 21.45 -10.52 -2.79
N ALA A 48 20.69 -10.34 -1.71
CA ALA A 48 19.23 -10.32 -1.76
C ALA A 48 18.71 -9.15 -2.63
N LYS A 49 19.31 -7.97 -2.55
CA LYS A 49 18.98 -6.83 -3.42
C LYS A 49 19.26 -7.12 -4.89
N ARG A 50 20.40 -7.73 -5.21
CA ARG A 50 20.82 -7.99 -6.59
C ARG A 50 20.00 -9.08 -7.26
N PHE A 51 19.77 -10.19 -6.55
CA PHE A 51 19.16 -11.39 -7.11
C PHE A 51 17.66 -11.47 -6.86
N GLN A 52 17.10 -10.54 -6.07
CA GLN A 52 15.66 -10.42 -5.79
C GLN A 52 14.96 -11.77 -5.60
N PRO A 53 15.39 -12.59 -4.63
CA PRO A 53 14.65 -13.81 -4.29
C PRO A 53 13.24 -13.44 -3.81
N ASN A 54 12.34 -14.41 -3.75
CA ASN A 54 11.02 -14.26 -3.11
C ASN A 54 11.15 -14.07 -1.59
N LEU A 55 11.80 -12.98 -1.17
CA LEU A 55 12.10 -12.60 0.19
C LEU A 55 12.05 -11.07 0.27
N SER A 56 11.09 -10.55 1.01
CA SER A 56 10.99 -9.11 1.29
C SER A 56 11.97 -8.73 2.40
N LEU A 57 12.95 -7.88 2.09
CA LEU A 57 13.81 -7.29 3.12
C LEU A 57 13.04 -6.22 3.91
N PRO A 58 13.16 -6.20 5.25
CA PRO A 58 12.61 -5.13 6.07
C PRO A 58 13.31 -3.79 5.76
N THR A 59 12.56 -2.68 5.87
CA THR A 59 13.09 -1.33 5.65
C THR A 59 13.69 -0.74 6.92
N ASN A 60 14.65 0.18 6.76
CA ASN A 60 15.24 0.97 7.84
C ASN A 60 15.81 0.15 9.03
N VAL A 61 16.36 -1.02 8.74
CA VAL A 61 17.08 -1.81 9.75
C VAL A 61 18.47 -1.20 9.97
N GLN A 62 18.75 -0.83 11.21
CA GLN A 62 20.00 -0.26 11.68
C GLN A 62 20.52 -1.07 12.88
N VAL A 63 21.84 -1.08 13.05
CA VAL A 63 22.51 -1.75 14.17
C VAL A 63 23.46 -0.77 14.83
N GLU A 64 23.40 -0.68 16.16
CA GLU A 64 24.39 0.04 16.94
C GLU A 64 25.65 -0.82 17.08
N VAL A 65 26.78 -0.29 16.65
CA VAL A 65 28.10 -0.91 16.71
C VAL A 65 28.90 -0.22 17.79
N ILE A 66 29.44 -1.00 18.73
CA ILE A 66 30.29 -0.50 19.81
C ILE A 66 31.70 -1.06 19.60
N THR A 67 32.63 -0.19 19.20
CA THR A 67 34.04 -0.55 19.04
C THR A 67 34.76 -0.29 20.35
N ILE A 68 35.38 -1.32 20.92
CA ILE A 68 36.15 -1.23 22.16
C ILE A 68 37.62 -1.44 21.84
N GLU A 69 38.43 -0.39 22.02
CA GLU A 69 39.87 -0.43 21.84
C GLU A 69 40.58 -0.34 23.19
N SER A 70 41.54 -1.25 23.44
CA SER A 70 42.42 -1.14 24.60
C SER A 70 43.54 -0.14 24.30
N THR A 71 43.58 0.95 25.05
CA THR A 71 44.60 1.99 24.95
C THR A 71 45.48 2.00 26.20
N LYS A 72 46.65 2.65 26.14
CA LYS A 72 47.58 2.75 27.28
C LYS A 72 46.95 3.42 28.52
N SER A 73 45.82 4.12 28.38
CA SER A 73 45.08 4.80 29.45
C SER A 73 43.77 4.11 29.86
N GLY A 74 43.48 2.90 29.34
CA GLY A 74 42.25 2.15 29.65
C GLY A 74 41.48 1.72 28.39
N LEU A 75 40.21 1.35 28.57
CA LEU A 75 39.31 0.98 27.47
C LEU A 75 38.71 2.25 26.85
N LYS A 76 38.90 2.44 25.55
CA LYS A 76 38.20 3.46 24.76
C LYS A 76 37.03 2.78 24.06
N SER A 77 35.81 3.23 24.33
CA SER A 77 34.61 2.76 23.62
C SER A 77 34.10 3.84 22.67
N GLU A 78 33.90 3.49 21.41
CA GLU A 78 33.27 4.32 20.39
C GLU A 78 31.95 3.68 19.96
N LYS A 79 30.91 4.49 19.79
CA LYS A 79 29.60 4.04 19.32
C LYS A 79 29.34 4.61 17.94
N SER A 80 28.99 3.75 16.99
CA SER A 80 28.54 4.14 15.65
C SER A 80 27.26 3.42 15.30
N VAL A 81 26.47 3.98 14.39
CA VAL A 81 25.25 3.35 13.89
C VAL A 81 25.48 2.91 12.45
N GLU A 82 25.22 1.64 12.18
CA GLU A 82 25.38 1.06 10.86
C GLU A 82 24.03 0.72 10.24
N GLN A 83 23.80 1.25 9.04
CA GLN A 83 22.58 1.04 8.29
C GLN A 83 22.69 -0.21 7.42
N LEU A 84 21.86 -1.22 7.69
CA LEU A 84 21.84 -2.49 6.96
C LEU A 84 20.94 -2.44 5.72
N THR A 85 19.79 -1.79 5.81
CA THR A 85 18.82 -1.64 4.71
C THR A 85 18.53 -0.17 4.45
N GLU A 86 18.22 0.16 3.19
CA GLU A 86 18.01 1.55 2.78
C GLU A 86 16.79 2.16 3.45
N TYR A 87 16.86 3.48 3.63
CA TYR A 87 15.71 4.30 3.98
C TYR A 87 14.81 4.36 2.75
N SER A 88 13.70 3.62 2.80
CA SER A 88 12.70 3.69 1.74
C SER A 88 11.91 4.98 1.92
N THR A 89 12.34 6.06 1.27
CA THR A 89 11.50 7.27 1.11
C THR A 89 10.15 6.93 0.45
N ASP A 90 10.07 5.78 -0.23
CA ASP A 90 8.88 5.26 -0.89
C ASP A 90 7.90 4.50 0.02
N LYS A 91 8.26 4.19 1.28
CA LYS A 91 7.38 3.42 2.18
C LYS A 91 6.93 4.16 3.44
N ASP A 92 7.54 5.29 3.77
CA ASP A 92 7.09 6.18 4.85
C ASP A 92 6.26 7.38 4.37
N GLN A 93 5.99 7.48 3.07
CA GLN A 93 4.77 8.14 2.63
C GLN A 93 3.66 7.08 2.58
N PRO A 94 2.49 7.31 3.23
CA PRO A 94 1.32 6.52 2.88
C PRO A 94 1.22 6.59 1.35
N PRO A 95 0.95 5.46 0.66
CA PRO A 95 1.02 5.38 -0.80
C PRO A 95 0.36 6.63 -1.34
N LYS A 96 1.14 7.50 -2.01
CA LYS A 96 0.63 8.79 -2.49
C LYS A 96 -0.63 8.47 -3.25
N ASP A 97 -1.75 8.86 -2.64
CA ASP A 97 -3.02 8.41 -3.13
C ASP A 97 -3.15 8.91 -4.56
N VAL A 98 -3.49 8.03 -5.50
CA VAL A 98 -3.72 8.41 -6.89
C VAL A 98 -4.72 9.58 -6.96
N PHE A 99 -5.62 9.69 -5.97
CA PHE A 99 -6.49 10.84 -5.78
C PHE A 99 -5.75 12.12 -5.36
N ASP A 100 -4.81 12.06 -4.41
CA ASP A 100 -4.00 13.21 -4.01
C ASP A 100 -3.21 13.78 -5.18
N GLU A 101 -2.69 12.91 -6.05
CA GLU A 101 -1.96 13.30 -7.25
C GLU A 101 -2.91 13.78 -8.36
N LEU A 102 -4.04 13.11 -8.60
CA LEU A 102 -5.05 13.51 -9.58
C LEU A 102 -5.60 14.92 -9.27
N PHE A 103 -5.95 15.18 -8.00
CA PHE A 103 -6.45 16.50 -7.57
C PHE A 103 -5.37 17.59 -7.63
N LYS A 104 -4.08 17.25 -7.50
CA LYS A 104 -2.97 18.22 -7.55
C LYS A 104 -2.49 18.50 -8.97
N LEU A 105 -2.37 17.48 -9.81
CA LEU A 105 -1.68 17.55 -11.10
C LEU A 105 -2.64 17.64 -12.30
N ALA A 106 -3.90 17.22 -12.16
CA ALA A 106 -4.85 17.16 -13.26
C ALA A 106 -6.31 17.41 -12.83
N PRO A 107 -6.64 18.59 -12.27
CA PRO A 107 -7.99 18.94 -11.85
C PRO A 107 -9.01 18.89 -13.00
N GLU A 108 -8.58 19.10 -14.25
CA GLU A 108 -9.41 18.96 -15.45
C GLU A 108 -9.89 17.51 -15.67
N LYS A 109 -9.09 16.52 -15.26
CA LYS A 109 -9.45 15.10 -15.34
C LYS A 109 -10.37 14.67 -14.20
N VAL A 110 -10.35 15.38 -13.06
CA VAL A 110 -11.25 15.09 -11.93
C VAL A 110 -12.71 15.18 -12.35
N ASN A 111 -13.07 16.17 -13.17
CA ASN A 111 -14.44 16.31 -13.66
C ASN A 111 -14.87 15.15 -14.56
N ALA A 112 -13.99 14.72 -15.48
CA ALA A 112 -14.26 13.54 -16.31
C ALA A 112 -14.41 12.26 -15.48
N VAL A 113 -13.61 12.10 -14.42
CA VAL A 113 -13.74 10.98 -13.47
C VAL A 113 -15.06 11.06 -12.69
N LYS A 114 -15.44 12.25 -12.21
CA LYS A 114 -16.73 12.48 -11.54
C LYS A 114 -17.90 12.10 -12.45
N GLU A 115 -17.89 12.54 -13.72
CA GLU A 115 -18.94 12.20 -14.69
C GLU A 115 -19.03 10.68 -14.94
N ALA A 116 -17.89 10.01 -15.11
CA ALA A 116 -17.85 8.56 -15.28
C ALA A 116 -18.44 7.82 -14.07
N ILE A 117 -18.11 8.28 -12.86
CA ILE A 117 -18.64 7.71 -11.61
C ILE A 117 -20.15 7.99 -11.47
N VAL A 118 -20.63 9.20 -11.77
CA VAL A 118 -22.06 9.53 -11.76
C VAL A 118 -22.84 8.59 -12.69
N ASN A 119 -22.34 8.40 -13.92
CA ASN A 119 -22.96 7.50 -14.89
C ASN A 119 -22.99 6.06 -14.39
N PHE A 120 -21.89 5.57 -13.81
CA PHE A 120 -21.81 4.25 -13.20
C PHE A 120 -22.80 4.08 -12.05
N VAL A 121 -22.82 5.02 -11.10
CA VAL A 121 -23.72 4.98 -9.94
C VAL A 121 -25.18 4.94 -10.40
N ASN A 122 -25.56 5.84 -11.32
CA ASN A 122 -26.92 5.89 -11.84
C ASN A 122 -27.31 4.60 -12.57
N GLN A 123 -26.40 4.00 -13.34
CA GLN A 123 -26.66 2.71 -13.99
C GLN A 123 -26.97 1.59 -12.96
N LYS A 124 -26.32 1.62 -11.79
CA LYS A 124 -26.53 0.61 -10.75
C LYS A 124 -27.78 0.90 -9.92
N LEU A 125 -28.07 2.17 -9.66
CA LEU A 125 -29.21 2.62 -8.86
C LEU A 125 -30.54 2.70 -9.62
N ASP A 126 -30.52 2.62 -10.96
CA ASP A 126 -31.71 2.67 -11.82
C ASP A 126 -32.79 1.66 -11.37
N ARG A 127 -32.38 0.45 -10.99
CA ARG A 127 -33.30 -0.60 -10.48
C ARG A 127 -34.00 -0.24 -9.17
N LEU A 128 -33.43 0.67 -8.40
CA LEU A 128 -33.98 1.18 -7.15
C LEU A 128 -34.79 2.47 -7.36
N GLY A 129 -34.87 2.99 -8.59
CA GLY A 129 -35.53 4.26 -8.90
C GLY A 129 -34.80 5.47 -8.32
N LEU A 130 -33.50 5.35 -8.03
CA LEU A 130 -32.68 6.40 -7.45
C LEU A 130 -31.75 7.01 -8.51
N SER A 131 -31.55 8.32 -8.44
CA SER A 131 -30.61 9.05 -9.30
C SER A 131 -29.76 10.02 -8.49
N VAL A 132 -28.48 10.06 -8.79
CA VAL A 132 -27.48 10.94 -8.21
C VAL A 132 -27.01 11.93 -9.27
N GLN A 133 -26.99 13.21 -8.92
CA GLN A 133 -26.45 14.30 -9.73
C GLN A 133 -25.19 14.89 -9.10
N ASN A 134 -25.15 14.96 -7.77
CA ASN A 134 -24.05 15.56 -7.03
C ASN A 134 -23.43 14.56 -6.05
N LEU A 135 -22.24 14.04 -6.42
CA LEU A 135 -21.47 13.12 -5.58
C LEU A 135 -20.97 13.78 -4.28
N ASP A 136 -20.80 15.09 -4.26
CA ASP A 136 -20.19 15.79 -3.12
C ASP A 136 -21.14 15.88 -1.92
N THR A 137 -22.46 15.76 -2.13
CA THR A 137 -23.47 15.95 -1.08
C THR A 137 -24.38 14.76 -0.85
N GLN A 138 -24.74 14.01 -1.90
CA GLN A 138 -25.80 12.99 -1.81
C GLN A 138 -25.38 11.68 -1.11
N PHE A 139 -24.09 11.52 -0.80
CA PHE A 139 -23.58 10.35 -0.06
C PHE A 139 -23.31 10.64 1.41
N ALA A 140 -23.42 11.89 1.85
CA ALA A 140 -23.00 12.32 3.19
C ALA A 140 -23.84 11.68 4.31
N ASP A 141 -25.07 11.27 4.02
CA ASP A 141 -25.97 10.61 4.98
C ASP A 141 -25.83 9.08 5.01
N GLY A 142 -24.96 8.52 4.15
CA GLY A 142 -24.65 7.10 4.03
C GLY A 142 -25.75 6.23 3.39
N VAL A 143 -26.97 6.75 3.17
CA VAL A 143 -28.09 5.92 2.70
C VAL A 143 -27.86 5.44 1.27
N ILE A 144 -27.55 6.37 0.36
CA ILE A 144 -27.28 6.03 -1.04
C ILE A 144 -26.04 5.12 -1.15
N LEU A 145 -25.04 5.34 -0.30
CA LEU A 145 -23.83 4.51 -0.27
C LEU A 145 -24.14 3.06 0.10
N LEU A 146 -24.90 2.86 1.18
CA LEU A 146 -25.33 1.53 1.63
C LEU A 146 -26.16 0.79 0.57
N LEU A 147 -27.12 1.49 -0.04
CA LEU A 147 -27.97 0.93 -1.09
C LEU A 147 -27.14 0.57 -2.34
N LEU A 148 -26.19 1.41 -2.72
CA LEU A 148 -25.27 1.14 -3.82
C LEU A 148 -24.42 -0.10 -3.56
N ILE A 149 -23.86 -0.24 -2.35
CA ILE A 149 -23.06 -1.41 -1.95
C ILE A 149 -23.91 -2.69 -2.01
N GLY A 150 -25.09 -2.69 -1.40
CA GLY A 150 -26.00 -3.84 -1.45
C GLY A 150 -26.36 -4.24 -2.88
N GLN A 151 -26.63 -3.26 -3.74
CA GLN A 151 -26.94 -3.49 -5.15
C GLN A 151 -25.76 -4.04 -5.96
N LEU A 152 -24.52 -3.67 -5.60
CA LEU A 152 -23.30 -4.10 -6.27
C LEU A 152 -22.85 -5.50 -5.85
N GLU A 153 -22.96 -5.81 -4.56
CA GLU A 153 -22.56 -7.10 -3.99
C GLU A 153 -23.70 -8.14 -4.01
N GLY A 154 -24.94 -7.70 -4.29
CA GLY A 154 -26.08 -8.59 -4.45
C GLY A 154 -26.71 -9.04 -3.13
N PHE A 155 -26.59 -8.23 -2.07
CA PHE A 155 -27.25 -8.45 -0.79
C PHE A 155 -28.22 -7.32 -0.45
N PHE A 156 -29.17 -7.63 0.43
CA PHE A 156 -30.09 -6.65 1.00
C PHE A 156 -29.67 -6.32 2.42
N LEU A 157 -29.55 -5.03 2.72
CA LEU A 157 -29.38 -4.57 4.08
C LEU A 157 -30.72 -4.57 4.80
N HIS A 158 -30.75 -5.19 5.99
CA HIS A 158 -31.95 -5.12 6.81
C HIS A 158 -32.13 -3.67 7.29
N LEU A 159 -33.35 -3.14 7.18
CA LEU A 159 -33.70 -1.77 7.62
C LEU A 159 -33.46 -1.51 9.12
N LYS A 160 -33.11 -2.55 9.90
CA LYS A 160 -32.73 -2.43 11.31
C LYS A 160 -31.24 -2.11 11.51
N GLU A 161 -30.42 -2.32 10.49
CA GLU A 161 -28.96 -2.18 10.57
C GLU A 161 -28.52 -0.73 10.26
N PHE A 162 -29.35 0.04 9.57
CA PHE A 162 -29.07 1.41 9.18
C PHE A 162 -30.31 2.31 9.24
N TYR A 163 -30.09 3.62 9.27
CA TYR A 163 -31.14 4.63 9.29
C TYR A 163 -31.51 5.03 7.85
N LEU A 164 -32.72 4.69 7.40
CA LEU A 164 -33.18 5.06 6.05
C LEU A 164 -33.41 6.57 5.91
N THR A 165 -33.82 7.23 7.00
CA THR A 165 -34.01 8.68 7.08
C THR A 165 -33.21 9.20 8.26
N PRO A 166 -31.89 9.40 8.11
CA PRO A 166 -31.05 9.90 9.19
C PRO A 166 -31.36 11.39 9.46
N ASN A 167 -31.60 11.70 10.73
CA ASN A 167 -32.05 13.00 11.23
C ASN A 167 -30.98 13.70 12.08
N SER A 168 -29.88 12.99 12.38
CA SER A 168 -28.79 13.50 13.22
C SER A 168 -27.42 13.14 12.65
N PRO A 169 -26.36 13.92 12.95
CA PRO A 169 -25.00 13.58 12.54
C PRO A 169 -24.55 12.20 13.02
N ALA A 170 -25.03 11.75 14.19
CA ALA A 170 -24.72 10.42 14.71
C ALA A 170 -25.33 9.29 13.85
N GLU A 171 -26.57 9.46 13.38
CA GLU A 171 -27.22 8.50 12.48
C GLU A 171 -26.55 8.47 11.10
N MET A 172 -26.16 9.63 10.58
CA MET A 172 -25.37 9.72 9.33
C MET A 172 -24.02 9.01 9.48
N LEU A 173 -23.30 9.29 10.57
CA LEU A 173 -22.01 8.67 10.88
C LEU A 173 -22.14 7.15 11.04
N HIS A 174 -23.21 6.67 11.68
CA HIS A 174 -23.52 5.24 11.79
C HIS A 174 -23.66 4.59 10.41
N ASN A 175 -24.48 5.18 9.54
CA ASN A 175 -24.69 4.65 8.18
C ASN A 175 -23.39 4.60 7.36
N VAL A 176 -22.60 5.68 7.41
CA VAL A 176 -21.32 5.75 6.69
C VAL A 176 -20.31 4.76 7.27
N THR A 177 -20.26 4.60 8.60
CA THR A 177 -19.37 3.64 9.27
C THR A 177 -19.71 2.21 8.84
N LEU A 178 -21.00 1.85 8.87
CA LEU A 178 -21.46 0.55 8.37
C LEU A 178 -21.07 0.33 6.90
N ALA A 179 -21.26 1.34 6.05
CA ALA A 179 -20.88 1.24 4.64
C ALA A 179 -19.37 0.98 4.47
N LEU A 180 -18.52 1.66 5.23
CA LEU A 180 -17.07 1.47 5.17
C LEU A 180 -16.64 0.12 5.76
N GLU A 181 -17.32 -0.42 6.75
CA GLU A 181 -17.08 -1.77 7.27
C GLU A 181 -17.39 -2.83 6.22
N LEU A 182 -18.53 -2.74 5.54
CA LEU A 182 -18.89 -3.64 4.43
C LEU A 182 -17.86 -3.61 3.30
N LEU A 183 -17.26 -2.45 3.02
CA LEU A 183 -16.22 -2.30 2.01
C LEU A 183 -14.86 -2.84 2.45
N LYS A 184 -14.55 -2.82 3.76
CA LYS A 184 -13.29 -3.37 4.30
C LYS A 184 -13.23 -4.88 4.14
N ASP A 185 -14.32 -5.58 4.43
CA ASP A 185 -14.42 -7.03 4.30
C ASP A 185 -14.18 -7.50 2.86
N GLU A 186 -14.49 -6.64 1.90
CA GLU A 186 -14.35 -6.87 0.45
C GLU A 186 -12.98 -6.44 -0.13
N GLY A 187 -12.06 -5.92 0.69
CA GLY A 187 -10.72 -5.49 0.26
C GLY A 187 -10.71 -4.30 -0.71
N LEU A 188 -11.77 -3.48 -0.70
CA LEU A 188 -12.02 -2.40 -1.67
C LEU A 188 -11.28 -1.09 -1.37
N LEU A 189 -10.81 -0.89 -0.14
CA LEU A 189 -10.21 0.35 0.32
C LEU A 189 -8.70 0.20 0.47
N SER A 190 -7.94 0.60 -0.56
CA SER A 190 -6.47 0.63 -0.53
C SER A 190 -5.90 1.65 0.46
N CYS A 191 -6.72 2.63 0.88
CA CYS A 191 -6.36 3.68 1.83
C CYS A 191 -7.54 3.86 2.82
N PRO A 192 -7.27 4.00 4.14
CA PRO A 192 -8.33 4.22 5.11
C PRO A 192 -9.04 5.56 4.85
N VAL A 193 -10.37 5.51 4.76
CA VAL A 193 -11.23 6.70 4.70
C VAL A 193 -11.92 6.85 6.05
N SER A 194 -11.90 8.06 6.61
CA SER A 194 -12.63 8.37 7.83
C SER A 194 -14.13 8.54 7.51
N PRO A 195 -15.03 7.89 8.27
CA PRO A 195 -16.47 8.10 8.13
C PRO A 195 -16.86 9.59 8.28
N GLU A 196 -16.18 10.30 9.18
CA GLU A 196 -16.41 11.72 9.44
C GLU A 196 -16.15 12.58 8.21
N ASP A 197 -15.14 12.26 7.40
CA ASP A 197 -14.83 13.01 6.18
C ASP A 197 -16.00 12.96 5.17
N ILE A 198 -16.64 11.80 5.02
CA ILE A 198 -17.80 11.62 4.12
C ILE A 198 -19.01 12.38 4.66
N VAL A 199 -19.29 12.28 5.97
CA VAL A 199 -20.40 13.03 6.62
C VAL A 199 -20.18 14.54 6.49
N ASN A 200 -18.94 15.01 6.58
CA ASN A 200 -18.55 16.41 6.41
C ASN A 200 -18.47 16.87 4.94
N LYS A 201 -18.89 16.02 3.99
CA LYS A 201 -18.92 16.32 2.54
C LYS A 201 -17.54 16.58 1.95
N ASP A 202 -16.51 15.90 2.46
CA ASP A 202 -15.20 15.91 1.82
C ASP A 202 -15.28 15.18 0.46
N ALA A 203 -15.29 15.98 -0.61
CA ALA A 203 -15.41 15.50 -1.98
C ALA A 203 -14.35 14.43 -2.32
N LYS A 204 -13.14 14.57 -1.76
CA LYS A 204 -12.03 13.67 -2.03
C LYS A 204 -12.25 12.29 -1.43
N SER A 205 -12.70 12.23 -0.18
CA SER A 205 -13.03 10.99 0.53
C SER A 205 -14.20 10.27 -0.11
N THR A 206 -15.28 10.99 -0.45
CA THR A 206 -16.42 10.39 -1.16
C THR A 206 -16.02 9.85 -2.52
N LEU A 207 -15.27 10.63 -3.32
CA LEU A 207 -14.87 10.20 -4.66
C LEU A 207 -13.92 9.00 -4.63
N ARG A 208 -13.04 8.92 -3.63
CA ARG A 208 -12.14 7.78 -3.41
C ARG A 208 -12.91 6.48 -3.19
N VAL A 209 -13.94 6.50 -2.33
CA VAL A 209 -14.79 5.33 -2.07
C VAL A 209 -15.53 4.89 -3.34
N LEU A 210 -16.16 5.84 -4.03
CA LEU A 210 -16.93 5.55 -5.25
C LEU A 210 -16.05 5.07 -6.41
N TYR A 211 -14.82 5.57 -6.51
CA TYR A 211 -13.86 5.10 -7.50
C TYR A 211 -13.39 3.68 -7.21
N GLY A 212 -13.18 3.31 -5.95
CA GLY A 212 -12.89 1.92 -5.56
C GLY A 212 -13.97 0.96 -6.05
N LEU A 213 -15.24 1.32 -5.81
CA LEU A 213 -16.40 0.60 -6.32
C LEU A 213 -16.42 0.54 -7.86
N PHE A 214 -16.20 1.67 -8.53
CA PHE A 214 -16.15 1.75 -9.99
C PHE A 214 -15.09 0.80 -10.57
N CYS A 215 -13.88 0.80 -10.03
CA CYS A 215 -12.78 -0.05 -10.50
C CYS A 215 -13.08 -1.54 -10.32
N LYS A 216 -13.51 -1.97 -9.13
CA LYS A 216 -13.84 -3.38 -8.87
C LYS A 216 -14.89 -3.90 -9.85
N HIS A 217 -15.98 -3.14 -10.04
CA HIS A 217 -17.11 -3.63 -10.82
C HIS A 217 -16.98 -3.40 -12.32
N THR A 218 -16.19 -2.43 -12.78
CA THR A 218 -15.85 -2.27 -14.20
C THR A 218 -14.83 -3.31 -14.65
N GLN A 219 -13.82 -3.63 -13.82
CA GLN A 219 -12.83 -4.67 -14.15
C GLN A 219 -13.44 -6.08 -14.13
N LYS A 220 -14.37 -6.35 -13.21
CA LYS A 220 -15.11 -7.63 -13.16
C LYS A 220 -15.99 -7.82 -14.41
N ALA A 221 -16.69 -6.78 -14.85
CA ALA A 221 -17.48 -6.83 -16.08
C ALA A 221 -16.66 -7.16 -17.34
N HIS A 222 -15.40 -6.72 -17.40
CA HIS A 222 -14.49 -7.06 -18.51
C HIS A 222 -13.98 -8.52 -18.46
N ARG A 223 -13.89 -9.13 -17.27
CA ARG A 223 -13.51 -10.56 -17.14
C ARG A 223 -14.67 -11.50 -17.48
N ASP A 224 -15.90 -11.11 -17.14
CA ASP A 224 -17.10 -11.91 -17.40
C ASP A 224 -17.57 -11.85 -18.87
N SER A 225 -17.09 -10.89 -19.65
CA SER A 225 -17.43 -10.70 -21.07
C SER A 225 -16.47 -11.35 -22.07
N THR A 226 -15.34 -11.92 -21.62
CA THR A 226 -14.51 -12.79 -22.47
C THR A 226 -15.12 -14.19 -22.57
N PRO A 227 -15.55 -14.67 -23.76
CA PRO A 227 -16.04 -16.03 -23.90
C PRO A 227 -14.88 -17.00 -23.69
N ARG A 228 -15.00 -17.92 -22.72
CA ARG A 228 -14.14 -19.10 -22.65
C ARG A 228 -14.31 -19.86 -23.96
N GLY A 229 -13.25 -19.85 -24.78
CA GLY A 229 -13.18 -20.62 -26.02
C GLY A 229 -13.53 -22.08 -25.76
N ALA A 230 -14.37 -22.63 -26.65
CA ALA A 230 -14.77 -24.02 -26.60
C ALA A 230 -13.54 -24.93 -26.67
N PRO A 231 -13.52 -26.07 -25.94
CA PRO A 231 -12.48 -27.07 -26.10
C PRO A 231 -12.64 -27.75 -27.46
N ASN A 232 -11.56 -27.79 -28.24
CA ASN A 232 -11.41 -28.69 -29.38
C ASN A 232 -11.22 -30.13 -28.89
#